data_AF-A0A951JGL9-F1
#
_entry.id   AF-A0A951JGL9-F1
#
_cell.length_a   1.000
_cell.length_b   1.000
_cell.length_c   1.000
_cell.angle_alpha   90.00
_cell.angle_beta   90.00
_cell.angle_gamma   90.00
#
_symmetry.space_group_name_H-M   'P 1'
#
loop_
_entity.id
_entity.type
_entity.pdbx_description
1 polymer ?
#
loop_
_entity_poly.entity_id
_entity_poly.type
_entity_poly.pdbx_seq_one_letter_code
_entity_poly.pdbx_strand_id
1 'polypeptide(L)'
;MRFARLPFLLTVLFASSGLLGACGDDPLFPEVRLSVDTVTLTVPGGTAPSAIDLVRIQPPFTILRRPELVQDAGEWDVALRATEAGGLVLRPFGQPGSPLRGAGLLATTRDYDSIDEAPRTVSAYLGDPVPATVGAVYFIRSRQYPAGGGGLCVNYAKAKVLAVDAAAGTAQLALTINDNCDDERLEED
;
A
#
# COMPACT_ATOMS: atom_id res chain seq x y z
N MET A 1 -14.99 -50.62 -72.99
CA MET A 1 -15.36 -49.32 -72.39
C MET A 1 -15.61 -49.51 -70.91
N ARG A 2 -15.12 -48.58 -70.08
CA ARG A 2 -15.33 -48.39 -68.62
C ARG A 2 -14.44 -49.20 -67.68
N PHE A 3 -13.27 -48.61 -67.41
CA PHE A 3 -12.41 -48.86 -66.25
C PHE A 3 -13.05 -48.27 -64.98
N ALA A 4 -13.15 -49.09 -63.93
CA ALA A 4 -13.60 -48.69 -62.59
C ALA A 4 -12.47 -47.96 -61.84
N ARG A 5 -12.79 -46.83 -61.23
CA ARG A 5 -11.86 -45.94 -60.51
C ARG A 5 -11.71 -46.38 -59.05
N LEU A 6 -10.47 -46.48 -58.58
CA LEU A 6 -10.07 -46.73 -57.19
C LEU A 6 -10.52 -45.59 -56.25
N PRO A 7 -10.85 -45.88 -54.98
CA PRO A 7 -11.04 -44.85 -53.96
C PRO A 7 -9.69 -44.40 -53.38
N PHE A 8 -9.44 -43.10 -53.44
CA PHE A 8 -8.28 -42.43 -52.86
C PHE A 8 -8.56 -42.17 -51.37
N LEU A 9 -8.00 -42.99 -50.49
CA LEU A 9 -8.04 -42.79 -49.03
C LEU A 9 -7.04 -41.68 -48.68
N LEU A 10 -7.56 -40.49 -48.39
CA LEU A 10 -6.80 -39.33 -47.96
C LEU A 10 -6.62 -39.41 -46.42
N THR A 11 -5.49 -39.92 -45.94
CA THR A 11 -5.12 -39.87 -44.52
C THR A 11 -4.57 -38.48 -44.20
N VAL A 12 -5.39 -37.63 -43.58
CA VAL A 12 -4.94 -36.33 -43.04
C VAL A 12 -4.35 -36.59 -41.66
N LEU A 13 -3.01 -36.65 -41.55
CA LEU A 13 -2.30 -36.51 -40.29
C LEU A 13 -2.42 -35.04 -39.84
N PHE A 14 -3.17 -34.79 -38.76
CA PHE A 14 -3.12 -33.52 -38.05
C PHE A 14 -1.84 -33.46 -37.22
N ALA A 15 -0.84 -32.74 -37.74
CA ALA A 15 0.34 -32.35 -37.01
C ALA A 15 0.04 -31.11 -36.16
N SER A 16 0.38 -31.22 -34.86
CA SER A 16 0.91 -30.15 -34.00
C SER A 16 0.10 -28.86 -33.83
N SER A 17 -0.44 -28.68 -32.62
CA SER A 17 -0.48 -27.36 -31.97
C SER A 17 -0.42 -27.57 -30.47
N GLY A 18 0.77 -27.38 -29.90
CA GLY A 18 0.93 -27.18 -28.47
C GLY A 18 0.18 -25.91 -28.09
N LEU A 19 -0.91 -26.08 -27.36
CA LEU A 19 -1.65 -24.97 -26.78
C LEU A 19 -1.28 -24.92 -25.29
N LEU A 20 -0.33 -24.03 -25.03
CA LEU A 20 -0.25 -23.13 -23.88
C LEU A 20 -0.16 -23.82 -22.51
N GLY A 21 1.07 -23.88 -21.98
CA GLY A 21 1.25 -23.89 -20.53
C GLY A 21 0.53 -22.67 -19.95
N ALA A 22 -0.43 -22.93 -19.08
CA ALA A 22 -0.97 -21.91 -18.19
C ALA A 22 0.18 -21.47 -17.29
N CYS A 23 0.81 -20.34 -17.64
CA CYS A 23 1.75 -19.68 -16.77
C CYS A 23 0.96 -19.16 -15.55
N GLY A 24 1.27 -19.71 -14.38
CA GLY A 24 1.72 -18.86 -13.27
C GLY A 24 0.73 -18.51 -12.17
N ASP A 25 -0.58 -18.66 -12.32
CA ASP A 25 -1.50 -18.31 -11.23
C ASP A 25 -1.53 -19.45 -10.20
N ASP A 26 -0.56 -19.47 -9.26
CA ASP A 26 -0.60 -20.38 -8.12
C ASP A 26 -1.73 -19.90 -7.18
N PRO A 27 -2.86 -20.63 -7.08
CA PRO A 27 -3.97 -20.23 -6.24
C PRO A 27 -3.62 -20.19 -4.74
N LEU A 28 -2.43 -20.68 -4.37
CA LEU A 28 -1.91 -20.64 -3.00
C LEU A 28 -1.18 -19.33 -2.66
N PHE A 29 -0.78 -18.53 -3.66
CA PHE A 29 -0.07 -17.26 -3.46
C PHE A 29 -0.72 -16.15 -4.29
N PRO A 30 -1.70 -15.43 -3.72
CA PRO A 30 -2.29 -14.31 -4.44
C PRO A 30 -1.21 -13.27 -4.78
N GLU A 31 -1.30 -12.73 -6.00
CA GLU A 31 -0.46 -11.62 -6.46
C GLU A 31 -0.51 -10.45 -5.46
N VAL A 32 0.65 -9.81 -5.27
CA VAL A 32 0.73 -8.60 -4.45
C VAL A 32 -0.01 -7.49 -5.18
N ARG A 33 -0.90 -6.79 -4.48
CA ARG A 33 -1.58 -5.62 -5.03
C ARG A 33 -0.94 -4.36 -4.50
N LEU A 34 -0.09 -3.76 -5.32
CA LEU A 34 0.63 -2.55 -4.95
C LEU A 34 -0.04 -1.29 -5.50
N SER A 35 -0.27 -0.33 -4.61
CA SER A 35 -0.66 1.03 -4.96
C SER A 35 0.54 1.96 -4.79
N VAL A 36 1.03 2.54 -5.90
CA VAL A 36 2.16 3.48 -5.88
C VAL A 36 1.64 4.90 -6.17
N ASP A 37 1.99 5.85 -5.31
CA ASP A 37 1.55 7.23 -5.45
C ASP A 37 2.60 8.22 -4.91
N THR A 38 2.53 9.48 -5.36
CA THR A 38 3.21 10.61 -4.73
C THR A 38 2.18 11.56 -4.18
N VAL A 39 2.12 11.67 -2.85
CA VAL A 39 1.14 12.49 -2.16
C VAL A 39 1.75 13.75 -1.59
N THR A 40 0.94 14.81 -1.51
CA THR A 40 1.28 16.02 -0.77
C THR A 40 0.34 16.17 0.41
N LEU A 41 0.90 16.23 1.62
CA LEU A 41 0.18 16.50 2.85
C LEU A 41 0.43 17.95 3.27
N THR A 42 -0.58 18.57 3.84
CA THR A 42 -0.51 19.92 4.43
C THR A 42 -0.94 19.84 5.88
N VAL A 43 -0.29 20.56 6.79
CA VAL A 43 -0.73 20.66 8.19
C VAL A 43 -2.19 21.14 8.26
N PRO A 44 -2.99 20.67 9.23
CA PRO A 44 -4.39 21.05 9.35
C PRO A 44 -4.59 22.57 9.40
N GLY A 45 -5.60 23.08 8.69
CA GLY A 45 -5.90 24.53 8.64
C GLY A 45 -6.55 25.03 7.35
N GLY A 46 -6.70 24.16 6.34
CA GLY A 46 -7.30 24.51 5.05
C GLY A 46 -8.12 23.36 4.46
N THR A 47 -8.26 23.35 3.14
CA THR A 47 -9.02 22.31 2.41
C THR A 47 -8.14 21.16 1.92
N ALA A 48 -6.82 21.28 2.03
CA ALA A 48 -5.87 20.28 1.60
C ALA A 48 -5.80 19.09 2.58
N PRO A 49 -5.57 17.86 2.10
CA PRO A 49 -5.40 16.70 2.96
C PRO A 49 -4.21 16.83 3.91
N SER A 50 -4.39 16.35 5.14
CA SER A 50 -3.35 16.34 6.18
C SER A 50 -2.98 14.94 6.66
N ALA A 51 -3.63 13.90 6.13
CA ALA A 51 -3.39 12.53 6.51
C ALA A 51 -3.58 11.52 5.38
N ILE A 52 -3.07 10.31 5.61
CA ILE A 52 -3.15 9.15 4.74
C ILE A 52 -3.95 8.04 5.45
N ASP A 53 -4.77 7.32 4.71
CA ASP A 53 -5.53 6.13 5.09
C ASP A 53 -5.12 4.95 4.20
N LEU A 54 -4.45 3.98 4.81
CA LEU A 54 -3.98 2.76 4.15
C LEU A 54 -5.06 1.69 4.12
N VAL A 55 -6.20 1.88 4.79
CA VAL A 55 -7.27 0.87 4.86
C VAL A 55 -8.19 0.92 3.64
N ARG A 56 -8.49 2.11 3.12
CA ARG A 56 -9.46 2.33 2.03
C ARG A 56 -8.78 2.88 0.77
N ILE A 57 -7.92 2.07 0.20
CA ILE A 57 -7.08 2.37 -0.97
C ILE A 57 -7.76 2.02 -2.32
N GLN A 58 -8.83 1.21 -2.32
CA GLN A 58 -9.50 0.78 -3.54
C GLN A 58 -10.52 1.82 -4.04
N PRO A 59 -10.66 2.02 -5.37
CA PRO A 59 -11.70 2.87 -5.93
C PRO A 59 -13.11 2.48 -5.43
N PRO A 60 -13.99 3.44 -5.09
CA PRO A 60 -13.88 4.88 -5.32
C PRO A 60 -13.19 5.68 -4.20
N PHE A 61 -12.53 5.02 -3.25
CA PHE A 61 -11.95 5.67 -2.08
C PHE A 61 -10.59 6.32 -2.41
N THR A 62 -10.26 7.39 -1.67
CA THR A 62 -8.95 8.04 -1.73
C THR A 62 -8.18 7.73 -0.47
N ILE A 63 -6.86 7.57 -0.62
CA ILE A 63 -5.93 7.42 0.49
C ILE A 63 -5.76 8.71 1.28
N LEU A 64 -6.19 9.86 0.74
CA LEU A 64 -5.97 11.17 1.35
C LEU A 64 -7.16 11.59 2.23
N ARG A 65 -6.86 12.07 3.43
CA ARG A 65 -7.83 12.38 4.47
C ARG A 65 -7.65 13.75 5.09
N ARG A 66 -8.75 14.25 5.66
CA ARG A 66 -8.82 15.49 6.44
C ARG A 66 -9.38 15.20 7.83
N PRO A 67 -8.55 14.72 8.78
CA PRO A 67 -8.98 14.33 10.13
C PRO A 67 -9.79 15.38 10.90
N GLU A 68 -9.67 16.65 10.54
CA GLU A 68 -10.45 17.77 11.07
C GLU A 68 -11.92 17.77 10.64
N LEU A 69 -12.29 17.01 9.61
CA LEU A 69 -13.66 16.83 9.16
C LEU A 69 -14.29 15.62 9.84
N VAL A 70 -15.55 15.76 10.23
CA VAL A 70 -16.29 14.73 10.97
C VAL A 70 -16.29 13.38 10.26
N GLN A 71 -16.43 13.37 8.93
CA GLN A 71 -16.46 12.14 8.15
C GLN A 71 -15.11 11.42 8.01
N ASP A 72 -14.01 12.11 8.27
CA ASP A 72 -12.64 11.58 8.18
C ASP A 72 -12.00 11.37 9.57
N ALA A 73 -12.69 11.81 10.63
CA ALA A 73 -12.22 11.67 12.00
C ALA A 73 -12.11 10.19 12.38
N GLY A 74 -10.89 9.77 12.75
CA GLY A 74 -10.60 8.36 13.07
C GLY A 74 -10.45 7.44 11.85
N GLU A 75 -10.57 7.97 10.64
CA GLU A 75 -10.44 7.23 9.38
C GLU A 75 -9.10 7.53 8.68
N TRP A 76 -8.01 7.52 9.44
CA TRP A 76 -6.66 7.78 8.95
C TRP A 76 -5.61 7.00 9.76
N ASP A 77 -4.42 6.85 9.20
CA ASP A 77 -3.33 6.07 9.78
C ASP A 77 -2.09 6.92 10.07
N VAL A 78 -1.75 7.85 9.18
CA VAL A 78 -0.60 8.75 9.37
C VAL A 78 -0.99 10.17 9.00
N ALA A 79 -0.66 11.13 9.85
CA ALA A 79 -0.99 12.54 9.61
C ALA A 79 0.24 13.45 9.76
N LEU A 80 0.32 14.46 8.91
CA LEU A 80 1.33 15.51 9.00
C LEU A 80 0.93 16.53 10.07
N ARG A 81 1.84 16.86 10.97
CA ARG A 81 1.61 17.85 12.04
C ARG A 81 2.80 18.79 12.18
N ALA A 82 2.52 20.04 12.53
CA ALA A 82 3.54 20.96 13.00
C ALA A 82 3.95 20.61 14.43
N THR A 83 5.21 20.89 14.75
CA THR A 83 5.75 20.84 16.11
C THR A 83 5.83 22.25 16.68
N GLU A 84 5.88 22.37 18.01
CA GLU A 84 6.06 23.67 18.68
C GLU A 84 7.40 24.33 18.32
N ALA A 85 8.40 23.53 17.96
CA ALA A 85 9.71 23.99 17.48
C ALA A 85 9.74 24.41 16.01
N GLY A 86 8.59 24.41 15.30
CA GLY A 86 8.47 24.86 13.92
C GLY A 86 8.88 23.83 12.86
N GLY A 87 9.22 22.60 13.24
CA GLY A 87 9.42 21.47 12.32
C GLY A 87 8.11 20.71 12.02
N LEU A 88 8.15 19.79 11.05
CA LEU A 88 7.04 18.89 10.73
C LEU A 88 7.32 17.46 11.19
N VAL A 89 6.27 16.77 11.61
CA VAL A 89 6.31 15.35 12.01
C VAL A 89 5.21 14.56 11.33
N LEU A 90 5.51 13.30 11.04
CA LEU A 90 4.51 12.29 10.72
C LEU A 90 4.03 11.67 12.04
N ARG A 91 2.73 11.76 12.29
CA ARG A 91 2.09 11.25 13.50
C ARG A 91 1.22 10.05 13.12
N PRO A 92 1.50 8.85 13.64
CA PRO A 92 0.59 7.72 13.51
C PRO A 92 -0.74 7.99 14.22
N PHE A 93 -1.81 7.36 13.74
CA PHE A 93 -3.09 7.34 14.43
C PHE A 93 -2.97 6.55 15.73
N GLY A 94 -2.89 7.28 16.84
CA GLY A 94 -3.09 6.73 18.16
C GLY A 94 -4.59 6.66 18.47
N GLN A 95 -5.04 5.52 19.01
CA GLN A 95 -6.39 5.39 19.56
C GLN A 95 -6.29 5.29 21.08
N PRO A 96 -6.41 6.41 21.82
CA PRO A 96 -6.45 6.36 23.28
C PRO A 96 -7.58 5.45 23.75
N GLY A 97 -7.27 4.45 24.59
CA GLY A 97 -8.27 3.56 25.19
C GLY A 97 -8.79 2.41 24.30
N SER A 98 -8.20 2.17 23.14
CA SER A 98 -8.57 1.02 22.29
C SER A 98 -7.75 -0.23 22.60
N PRO A 99 -8.38 -1.42 22.69
CA PRO A 99 -7.65 -2.69 22.77
C PRO A 99 -7.04 -3.10 21.43
N LEU A 100 -7.46 -2.47 20.32
CA LEU A 100 -6.94 -2.74 18.98
C LEU A 100 -5.66 -1.96 18.74
N ARG A 101 -4.75 -2.56 17.97
CA ARG A 101 -3.48 -1.91 17.62
C ARG A 101 -3.75 -0.81 16.60
N GLY A 102 -3.44 0.44 16.98
CA GLY A 102 -3.47 1.60 16.08
C GLY A 102 -2.42 1.52 14.97
N ALA A 103 -2.37 2.56 14.15
CA ALA A 103 -1.35 2.70 13.12
C ALA A 103 0.02 2.98 13.75
N GLY A 104 1.09 2.68 13.02
CA GLY A 104 2.45 2.90 13.51
C GLY A 104 3.46 3.15 12.39
N LEU A 105 4.58 3.77 12.78
CA LEU A 105 5.68 4.11 11.90
C LEU A 105 6.98 3.50 12.42
N LEU A 106 7.82 3.04 11.49
CA LEU A 106 9.17 2.58 11.79
C LEU A 106 10.13 3.24 10.81
N ALA A 107 11.00 4.12 11.30
CA ALA A 107 12.07 4.70 10.50
C ALA A 107 13.11 3.63 10.14
N THR A 108 13.68 3.75 8.94
CA THR A 108 14.72 2.83 8.46
C THR A 108 15.84 3.59 7.76
N THR A 109 17.03 3.00 7.77
CA THR A 109 18.19 3.47 7.00
C THR A 109 18.32 2.76 5.65
N ARG A 110 17.41 1.81 5.34
CA ARG A 110 17.37 1.16 4.02
C ARG A 110 16.91 2.13 2.96
N ASP A 111 17.48 1.99 1.76
CA ASP A 111 17.04 2.76 0.59
C ASP A 111 15.63 2.33 0.18
N TYR A 112 14.79 3.30 -0.20
CA TYR A 112 13.37 3.07 -0.54
C TYR A 112 13.16 1.99 -1.60
N ASP A 113 13.99 2.00 -2.65
CA ASP A 113 13.90 1.07 -3.78
C ASP A 113 14.49 -0.31 -3.46
N SER A 114 15.16 -0.47 -2.30
CA SER A 114 15.73 -1.75 -1.84
C SER A 114 14.84 -2.50 -0.85
N ILE A 115 13.63 -1.98 -0.61
CA ILE A 115 12.70 -2.51 0.38
C ILE A 115 11.64 -3.33 -0.33
N ASP A 116 11.75 -4.65 -0.18
CA ASP A 116 10.80 -5.60 -0.77
C ASP A 116 9.76 -6.07 0.25
N GLU A 117 10.02 -5.88 1.55
CA GLU A 117 9.19 -6.40 2.63
C GLU A 117 9.24 -5.51 3.88
N ALA A 118 8.08 -5.31 4.51
CA ALA A 118 7.94 -4.61 5.77
C ALA A 118 8.23 -5.53 6.97
N PRO A 119 8.79 -5.02 8.08
CA PRO A 119 8.96 -5.84 9.28
C PRO A 119 7.62 -6.31 9.85
N ARG A 120 7.50 -7.61 10.11
CA ARG A 120 6.29 -8.21 10.71
C ARG A 120 6.16 -7.94 12.22
N THR A 121 7.27 -7.67 12.91
CA THR A 121 7.29 -7.48 14.36
C THR A 121 6.56 -6.20 14.77
N VAL A 122 5.33 -6.33 15.28
CA VAL A 122 4.47 -5.18 15.58
C VAL A 122 5.07 -4.21 16.60
N SER A 123 5.86 -4.70 17.56
CA SER A 123 6.54 -3.82 18.54
C SER A 123 7.61 -2.92 17.94
N ALA A 124 8.00 -3.16 16.69
CA ALA A 124 8.94 -2.28 15.98
C ALA A 124 8.27 -0.98 15.50
N TYR A 125 6.95 -0.97 15.31
CA TYR A 125 6.22 0.22 14.89
C TYR A 125 5.91 1.11 16.09
N LEU A 126 6.43 2.32 16.04
CA LEU A 126 6.23 3.34 17.07
C LEU A 126 4.87 4.01 16.87
N GLY A 127 4.17 4.27 17.97
CA GLY A 127 2.99 5.14 17.99
C GLY A 127 3.34 6.63 18.14
N ASP A 128 4.61 6.93 18.41
CA ASP A 128 5.09 8.30 18.61
C ASP A 128 5.31 9.03 17.28
N PRO A 129 5.16 10.37 17.25
CA PRO A 129 5.48 11.16 16.08
C PRO A 129 6.96 11.05 15.70
N VAL A 130 7.23 10.91 14.40
CA VAL A 130 8.59 10.90 13.85
C VAL A 130 8.83 12.16 13.01
N PRO A 131 10.04 12.75 13.00
CA PRO A 131 10.35 13.90 12.15
C PRO A 131 10.07 13.60 10.69
N ALA A 132 9.47 14.52 9.94
CA ALA A 132 9.38 14.45 8.49
C ALA A 132 10.62 15.12 7.89
N THR A 133 11.65 14.35 7.56
CA THR A 133 12.93 14.86 7.04
C THR A 133 13.14 14.40 5.61
N VAL A 134 13.56 15.30 4.71
CA VAL A 134 13.83 14.95 3.31
C VAL A 134 14.82 13.78 3.23
N GLY A 135 14.47 12.79 2.41
CA GLY A 135 15.24 11.56 2.22
C GLY A 135 14.97 10.47 3.26
N ALA A 136 14.28 10.77 4.37
CA ALA A 136 13.94 9.76 5.35
C ALA A 136 12.93 8.75 4.80
N VAL A 137 13.12 7.48 5.18
CA VAL A 137 12.31 6.34 4.75
C VAL A 137 11.65 5.70 5.96
N TYR A 138 10.38 5.32 5.80
CA TYR A 138 9.58 4.72 6.86
C TYR A 138 8.82 3.50 6.33
N PHE A 139 8.72 2.49 7.19
CA PHE A 139 7.64 1.52 7.11
C PHE A 139 6.40 2.08 7.81
N ILE A 140 5.24 1.88 7.20
CA ILE A 140 3.94 2.25 7.76
C ILE A 140 3.14 0.97 7.96
N ARG A 141 2.53 0.84 9.13
CA ARG A 141 1.51 -0.18 9.40
C ARG A 141 0.20 0.52 9.69
N SER A 142 -0.86 0.13 8.99
CA SER A 142 -2.20 0.70 9.21
C SER A 142 -2.74 0.38 10.60
N ARG A 143 -3.81 1.08 10.97
CA ARG A 143 -4.70 0.62 12.05
C ARG A 143 -5.28 -0.74 11.70
N GLN A 144 -5.62 -1.51 12.73
CA GLN A 144 -6.43 -2.71 12.54
C GLN A 144 -7.83 -2.34 12.06
N TYR A 145 -8.32 -3.08 11.06
CA TYR A 145 -9.68 -2.91 10.54
C TYR A 145 -10.34 -4.28 10.31
N PRO A 146 -11.68 -4.38 10.41
CA PRO A 146 -12.38 -5.60 10.06
C PRO A 146 -12.27 -5.89 8.57
N ALA A 147 -11.83 -7.08 8.22
CA ALA A 147 -11.90 -7.56 6.84
C ALA A 147 -13.04 -8.56 6.64
N GLY A 148 -13.32 -8.87 5.37
CA GLY A 148 -14.26 -9.94 5.04
C GLY A 148 -13.88 -11.25 5.73
N GLY A 149 -14.85 -11.94 6.32
CA GLY A 149 -14.63 -13.21 7.02
C GLY A 149 -14.44 -13.12 8.55
N GLY A 150 -14.56 -11.93 9.14
CA GLY A 150 -14.61 -11.75 10.61
C GLY A 150 -13.26 -11.63 11.31
N GLY A 151 -12.16 -11.61 10.55
CA GLY A 151 -10.81 -11.30 11.05
C GLY A 151 -10.51 -9.80 11.08
N LEU A 152 -9.46 -9.43 11.83
CA LEU A 152 -8.85 -8.12 11.78
C LEU A 152 -7.63 -8.16 10.85
N CYS A 153 -7.49 -7.17 10.00
CA CYS A 153 -6.40 -7.03 9.05
C CYS A 153 -5.58 -5.77 9.32
N VAL A 154 -4.35 -5.75 8.81
CA VAL A 154 -3.58 -4.53 8.57
C VAL A 154 -2.98 -4.53 7.17
N ASN A 155 -2.72 -3.32 6.68
CA ASN A 155 -1.95 -3.09 5.47
C ASN A 155 -0.59 -2.51 5.82
N TYR A 156 0.39 -2.78 4.97
CA TYR A 156 1.76 -2.27 5.08
C TYR A 156 2.07 -1.34 3.93
N ALA A 157 2.93 -0.36 4.19
CA ALA A 157 3.48 0.50 3.16
C ALA A 157 4.93 0.87 3.45
N LYS A 158 5.63 1.34 2.42
CA LYS A 158 6.85 2.13 2.56
C LYS A 158 6.59 3.56 2.11
N ALA A 159 7.27 4.50 2.74
CA ALA A 159 7.19 5.91 2.42
C ALA A 159 8.59 6.54 2.38
N LYS A 160 8.83 7.42 1.41
CA LYS A 160 10.01 8.29 1.37
C LYS A 160 9.59 9.75 1.33
N VAL A 161 10.13 10.56 2.23
CA VAL A 161 9.88 12.01 2.22
C VAL A 161 10.70 12.65 1.10
N LEU A 162 10.03 13.18 0.09
CA LEU A 162 10.66 13.78 -1.09
C LEU A 162 10.97 15.26 -0.88
N ALA A 163 10.04 15.97 -0.25
CA ALA A 163 10.16 17.42 -0.02
C ALA A 163 9.46 17.80 1.29
N VAL A 164 9.98 18.84 1.94
CA VAL A 164 9.40 19.45 3.15
C VAL A 164 9.53 20.95 3.05
N ASP A 165 8.41 21.66 3.18
CA ASP A 165 8.36 23.11 3.37
C ASP A 165 7.70 23.38 4.72
N ALA A 166 8.52 23.59 5.74
CA ALA A 166 8.02 23.84 7.09
C ALA A 166 7.28 25.19 7.20
N ALA A 167 7.62 26.18 6.37
CA ALA A 167 6.96 27.49 6.38
C ALA A 167 5.57 27.41 5.74
N ALA A 168 5.44 26.65 4.65
CA ALA A 168 4.14 26.35 4.05
C ALA A 168 3.38 25.24 4.79
N GLY A 169 4.04 24.52 5.69
CA GLY A 169 3.47 23.40 6.43
C GLY A 169 3.14 22.20 5.53
N THR A 170 3.95 21.94 4.51
CA THR A 170 3.71 20.86 3.55
C THR A 170 4.83 19.83 3.54
N ALA A 171 4.47 18.58 3.23
CA ALA A 171 5.42 17.51 2.96
C ALA A 171 4.93 16.66 1.80
N GLN A 172 5.84 16.29 0.90
CA GLN A 172 5.58 15.38 -0.19
C GLN A 172 6.19 14.01 0.12
N LEU A 173 5.43 12.94 -0.11
CA LEU A 173 5.86 11.56 0.13
C LEU A 173 5.66 10.72 -1.12
N ALA A 174 6.66 9.93 -1.48
CA ALA A 174 6.47 8.75 -2.33
C ALA A 174 5.97 7.60 -1.46
N LEU A 175 4.97 6.86 -1.93
CA LEU A 175 4.33 5.76 -1.23
C LEU A 175 4.22 4.53 -2.12
N THR A 176 4.48 3.37 -1.53
CA THR A 176 4.10 2.06 -2.07
C THR A 176 3.33 1.34 -0.97
N ILE A 177 2.07 1.03 -1.24
CA ILE A 177 1.13 0.41 -0.29
C ILE A 177 0.78 -0.98 -0.80
N ASN A 178 0.79 -1.98 0.08
CA ASN A 178 0.25 -3.30 -0.21
C ASN A 178 -1.20 -3.40 0.27
N ASP A 179 -2.09 -3.67 -0.67
CA ASP A 179 -3.53 -3.78 -0.45
C ASP A 179 -3.97 -5.18 0.00
N ASN A 180 -3.03 -6.12 0.13
CA ASN A 180 -3.28 -7.45 0.62
C ASN A 180 -3.25 -7.45 2.15
N CYS A 181 -4.34 -7.91 2.76
CA CYS A 181 -4.46 -8.03 4.20
C CYS A 181 -3.33 -8.89 4.78
N ASP A 182 -2.65 -8.35 5.79
CA ASP A 182 -1.59 -9.00 6.56
C ASP A 182 -0.39 -9.50 5.73
N ASP A 183 -0.24 -8.97 4.52
CA ASP A 183 0.86 -9.25 3.60
C ASP A 183 1.87 -8.09 3.65
N GLU A 184 3.10 -8.42 4.03
CA GLU A 184 4.17 -7.46 4.26
C GLU A 184 5.00 -7.14 3.03
N ARG A 185 4.75 -7.79 1.89
CA ARG A 185 5.47 -7.53 0.62
C ARG A 185 5.22 -6.11 0.13
N LEU A 186 6.22 -5.48 -0.47
CA LEU A 186 6.23 -4.09 -0.92
C LEU A 186 6.83 -3.90 -2.33
N GLU A 187 7.12 -5.00 -3.02
CA GLU A 187 7.55 -5.07 -4.42
C GLU A 187 6.89 -6.31 -5.09
N GLU A 188 6.82 -6.30 -6.42
CA GLU A 188 6.46 -7.49 -7.20
C GLU A 188 7.71 -8.38 -7.34
N ASP A 189 7.55 -9.70 -7.15
CA ASP A 189 8.64 -10.70 -7.25
C ASP A 189 9.13 -10.92 -8.70
#